data_AF-A0A1W1ZXL2-F1
#
_entry.id   AF-A0A1W1ZXL2-F1
#
_cell.length_a   1.000
_cell.length_b   1.000
_cell.length_c   1.000
_cell.angle_alpha   90.00
_cell.angle_beta   90.00
_cell.angle_gamma   90.00
#
_symmetry.space_group_name_H-M   'P 1'
#
loop_
_entity.id
_entity.type
_entity.pdbx_description
1 polymer ?
#
loop_
_entity_poly.entity_id
_entity_poly.type
_entity_poly.pdbx_seq_one_letter_code
_entity_poly.pdbx_strand_id
1 'polypeptide(L)'
;MLRAVLPAWSAERIGTTPAEPSYVADDGFPAEMSVNWSGRHPELRLLFDCLGDENNLGHDDSTVTSRLRQIHEIFTPQGNRPSHAPLWHSVAWRPPMRVVHKTYFGLYTWPLSQRYSAVSEAMDRLGMAAAWNDARRRIEGVDGSREIEFFAVDLADEAHARVKIYYRNHGADIHEMNRIASVALNHDTDAALAAYRTLAGNRASAGEGALSCLAFRSGLDQVAESTSYLRLTDLAANDRQAVDRTAELLRSEGVNPARLYALAAALVPGTLEDSQGLLTLVSYRAAGRRGDITTYFRFPVYDRSEPHPLSSVDLDRKEPKVSDQDVERIARYNEERQREYESSELIRLLADENTATETKKAVLTYLQPWSNAFQRMISARVTFETDPQLRTLALEHQQEEVGHDAILARSRADDRRLVWDPVIEAGASWFVDQFAVLPGVQRAVLAHLALEAGSLVLSQAGTRAFPDDPYFTLHDEADAEHLEMGYRLLRQRSDWTADDLITVLDRAWQVIDVVSNRIAECALRDTGAVTV
;
A
#
# COMPACT_ATOMS: atom_id res chain seq x y z
N MET A 1 -21.19 29.04 15.67
CA MET A 1 -21.05 28.17 14.49
C MET A 1 -19.90 27.19 14.66
N LEU A 2 -18.64 27.63 14.78
CA LEU A 2 -17.50 26.70 14.93
C LEU A 2 -17.65 25.75 16.13
N ARG A 3 -18.05 26.26 17.31
CA ARG A 3 -18.35 25.42 18.49
C ARG A 3 -19.42 24.35 18.29
N ALA A 4 -20.29 24.50 17.29
CA ALA A 4 -21.37 23.55 17.05
C ALA A 4 -20.95 22.40 16.13
N VAL A 5 -19.76 22.47 15.53
CA VAL A 5 -19.25 21.49 14.57
C VAL A 5 -17.92 20.88 14.99
N LEU A 6 -17.32 21.39 16.08
CA LEU A 6 -16.12 20.80 16.65
C LEU A 6 -16.49 19.58 17.51
N PRO A 7 -15.64 18.53 17.53
CA PRO A 7 -15.89 17.34 18.34
C PRO A 7 -15.74 17.59 19.84
N ALA A 8 -16.04 16.58 20.65
CA ALA A 8 -16.03 16.66 22.12
C ALA A 8 -14.71 17.19 22.71
N TRP A 9 -13.57 16.85 22.09
CA TRP A 9 -12.24 17.31 22.53
C TRP A 9 -12.13 18.84 22.59
N SER A 10 -12.94 19.59 21.84
CA SER A 10 -12.90 21.05 21.85
C SER A 10 -13.38 21.69 23.16
N ALA A 11 -14.05 20.92 24.01
CA ALA A 11 -14.46 21.32 25.36
C ALA A 11 -13.43 20.90 26.43
N GLU A 12 -12.42 20.10 26.08
CA GLU A 12 -11.40 19.63 27.00
C GLU A 12 -10.42 20.74 27.37
N ARG A 13 -9.82 20.60 28.56
CA ARG A 13 -8.76 21.52 28.99
C ARG A 13 -7.45 21.10 28.35
N ILE A 14 -6.73 22.07 27.78
CA ILE A 14 -5.37 21.87 27.27
C ILE A 14 -4.46 21.47 28.45
N GLY A 15 -3.89 20.26 28.36
CA GLY A 15 -2.87 19.75 29.28
C GLY A 15 -1.44 20.05 28.80
N THR A 16 -0.46 19.34 29.35
CA THR A 16 0.96 19.45 28.93
C THR A 16 1.30 18.58 27.72
N THR A 17 0.51 17.54 27.45
CA THR A 17 0.64 16.63 26.31
C THR A 17 -0.75 16.33 25.74
N PRO A 18 -0.87 15.96 24.46
CA PRO A 18 -2.15 15.51 23.90
C PRO A 18 -2.60 14.21 24.59
N ALA A 19 -3.91 14.09 24.86
CA ALA A 19 -4.49 12.86 25.40
C ALA A 19 -4.51 11.76 24.32
N GLU A 20 -4.86 12.14 23.10
CA GLU A 20 -4.76 11.33 21.89
C GLU A 20 -4.10 12.21 20.80
N PRO A 21 -2.88 11.86 20.35
CA PRO A 21 -2.17 12.68 19.38
C PRO A 21 -2.81 12.57 17.99
N SER A 22 -3.26 13.71 17.46
CA SER A 22 -3.78 13.80 16.10
C SER A 22 -2.65 13.96 15.08
N TYR A 23 -2.83 13.40 13.89
CA TYR A 23 -1.92 13.61 12.76
C TYR A 23 -2.04 15.01 12.14
N VAL A 24 -3.16 15.71 12.37
CA VAL A 24 -3.48 17.01 11.74
C VAL A 24 -2.40 18.06 12.00
N ALA A 25 -1.78 18.06 13.19
CA ALA A 25 -0.65 18.90 13.54
C ALA A 25 0.49 18.07 14.11
N ASP A 26 1.73 18.51 13.90
CA ASP A 26 2.93 17.76 14.28
C ASP A 26 3.20 17.70 15.79
N ASP A 27 2.58 18.60 16.57
CA ASP A 27 2.57 18.57 18.03
C ASP A 27 1.42 17.74 18.61
N GLY A 28 0.65 17.04 17.76
CA GLY A 28 -0.47 16.20 18.15
C GLY A 28 -1.77 16.95 18.39
N PHE A 29 -1.80 18.28 18.21
CA PHE A 29 -3.04 19.06 18.38
C PHE A 29 -4.07 18.72 17.28
N PRO A 30 -5.34 18.44 17.60
CA PRO A 30 -6.33 17.94 16.65
C PRO A 30 -6.92 18.99 15.70
N ALA A 31 -6.21 20.11 15.46
CA ALA A 31 -6.65 21.11 14.50
C ALA A 31 -5.49 21.92 13.87
N GLU A 32 -5.69 22.30 12.62
CA GLU A 32 -4.78 23.18 11.86
C GLU A 32 -5.59 24.30 11.18
N MET A 33 -5.03 25.50 11.16
CA MET A 33 -5.62 26.64 10.47
C MET A 33 -5.00 26.80 9.09
N SER A 34 -5.78 27.21 8.09
CA SER A 34 -5.21 27.68 6.83
C SER A 34 -5.90 28.89 6.26
N VAL A 35 -5.16 29.68 5.47
CA VAL A 35 -5.65 30.88 4.80
C VAL A 35 -5.33 30.80 3.33
N ASN A 36 -6.38 30.81 2.50
CA ASN A 36 -6.21 30.95 1.06
C ASN A 36 -6.28 32.43 0.70
N TRP A 37 -5.22 32.90 0.04
CA TRP A 37 -4.98 34.32 -0.23
C TRP A 37 -5.54 34.79 -1.57
N SER A 38 -6.17 33.89 -2.31
CA SER A 38 -6.60 34.19 -3.66
C SER A 38 -7.76 35.19 -3.66
N GLY A 39 -7.75 36.12 -4.61
CA GLY A 39 -8.83 37.10 -4.78
C GLY A 39 -8.76 38.26 -3.79
N ARG A 40 -9.87 38.99 -3.61
CA ARG A 40 -9.89 40.23 -2.80
C ARG A 40 -9.97 39.99 -1.28
N HIS A 41 -10.59 38.88 -0.88
CA HIS A 41 -10.83 38.54 0.52
C HIS A 41 -10.28 37.14 0.79
N PRO A 42 -9.32 37.00 1.72
CA PRO A 42 -8.80 35.69 2.10
C PRO A 42 -9.90 34.79 2.66
N GLU A 43 -9.82 33.50 2.34
CA GLU A 43 -10.66 32.45 2.89
C GLU A 43 -9.94 31.82 4.08
N LEU A 44 -10.55 31.88 5.26
CA LEU A 44 -10.04 31.25 6.48
C LEU A 44 -10.62 29.85 6.61
N ARG A 45 -9.79 28.87 6.96
CA ARG A 45 -10.19 27.49 7.14
C ARG A 45 -9.68 26.95 8.47
N LEU A 46 -10.44 26.04 9.04
CA LEU A 46 -9.97 25.16 10.11
C LEU A 46 -10.16 23.72 9.65
N LEU A 47 -9.08 22.93 9.65
CA LEU A 47 -9.09 21.48 9.54
C LEU A 47 -9.01 20.91 10.96
N PHE A 48 -9.78 19.87 11.26
CA PHE A 48 -9.76 19.22 12.57
C PHE A 48 -10.09 17.74 12.51
N ASP A 49 -9.52 17.01 13.45
CA ASP A 49 -9.70 15.56 13.62
C ASP A 49 -10.91 15.24 14.49
N CYS A 50 -11.62 14.15 14.20
CA CYS A 50 -12.72 13.67 15.02
C CYS A 50 -12.27 12.81 16.20
N LEU A 51 -11.06 12.22 16.15
CA LEU A 51 -10.54 11.33 17.21
C LEU A 51 -11.57 10.28 17.68
N GLY A 52 -12.24 9.63 16.71
CA GLY A 52 -13.26 8.60 16.98
C GLY A 52 -14.65 9.12 17.37
N ASP A 53 -14.86 10.44 17.57
CA ASP A 53 -16.17 11.04 17.79
C ASP A 53 -16.89 11.33 16.45
N GLU A 54 -17.14 10.27 15.67
CA GLU A 54 -17.84 10.36 14.38
C GLU A 54 -19.34 10.69 14.54
N ASN A 55 -19.90 10.50 15.73
CA ASN A 55 -21.32 10.65 16.04
C ASN A 55 -21.78 12.11 16.20
N ASN A 56 -20.86 13.07 16.33
CA ASN A 56 -21.17 14.48 16.60
C ASN A 56 -21.34 15.34 15.34
N LEU A 57 -21.17 14.76 14.15
CA LEU A 57 -21.59 15.39 12.90
C LEU A 57 -23.11 15.35 12.87
N GLY A 58 -23.72 16.41 13.42
CA GLY A 58 -25.12 16.48 13.82
C GLY A 58 -26.07 15.67 12.94
N HIS A 59 -26.99 14.97 13.62
CA HIS A 59 -28.17 14.24 13.13
C HIS A 59 -29.10 14.99 12.16
N ASP A 60 -28.66 16.11 11.59
CA ASP A 60 -29.33 16.75 10.47
C ASP A 60 -28.85 16.06 9.17
N ASP A 61 -29.59 15.03 8.76
CA ASP A 61 -29.45 14.23 7.53
C ASP A 61 -29.36 15.10 6.24
N SER A 62 -29.58 16.41 6.38
CA SER A 62 -29.42 17.44 5.35
C SER A 62 -27.97 17.86 5.06
N THR A 63 -26.99 17.56 5.93
CA THR A 63 -25.59 18.00 5.77
C THR A 63 -24.64 16.95 5.19
N VAL A 64 -25.00 15.66 5.30
CA VAL A 64 -24.26 14.55 4.67
C VAL A 64 -24.69 14.45 3.21
N THR A 65 -23.79 14.86 2.31
CA THR A 65 -24.08 14.79 0.87
C THR A 65 -24.26 13.33 0.42
N SER A 66 -25.04 13.13 -0.65
CA SER A 66 -25.20 11.84 -1.32
C SER A 66 -23.85 11.14 -1.58
N ARG A 67 -22.83 11.92 -1.99
CA ARG A 67 -21.48 11.42 -2.27
C ARG A 67 -20.77 10.87 -1.04
N LEU A 68 -20.83 11.56 0.11
CA LEU A 68 -20.18 11.05 1.32
C LEU A 68 -20.82 9.72 1.74
N ARG A 69 -22.15 9.63 1.69
CA ARG A 69 -22.88 8.39 2.02
C ARG A 69 -22.50 7.21 1.12
N GLN A 70 -22.23 7.46 -0.17
CA GLN A 70 -21.87 6.42 -1.14
C GLN A 70 -20.50 5.76 -0.88
N ILE A 71 -19.58 6.49 -0.26
CA ILE A 71 -18.18 6.05 -0.11
C ILE A 71 -17.75 5.85 1.34
N HIS A 72 -18.52 6.32 2.31
CA HIS A 72 -18.12 6.26 3.73
C HIS A 72 -17.76 4.84 4.14
N GLU A 73 -18.57 3.85 3.75
CA GLU A 73 -18.32 2.45 4.10
C GLU A 73 -16.99 1.89 3.55
N ILE A 74 -16.49 2.43 2.44
CA ILE A 74 -15.21 2.01 1.83
C ILE A 74 -14.03 2.30 2.77
N PHE A 75 -14.14 3.38 3.55
CA PHE A 75 -13.12 3.86 4.47
C PHE A 75 -13.34 3.36 5.91
N THR A 76 -14.27 2.43 6.10
CA THR A 76 -14.53 1.74 7.37
C THR A 76 -14.15 0.25 7.28
N PRO A 77 -13.96 -0.45 8.41
CA PRO A 77 -13.62 -1.87 8.41
C PRO A 77 -14.73 -2.73 7.79
N GLN A 78 -14.40 -3.38 6.67
CA GLN A 78 -15.21 -4.45 6.06
C GLN A 78 -14.27 -5.46 5.39
N GLY A 79 -14.46 -6.76 5.67
CA GLY A 79 -13.79 -7.90 5.02
C GLY A 79 -12.25 -7.83 4.97
N ASN A 80 -11.73 -7.08 4.01
CA ASN A 80 -10.31 -6.91 3.66
C ASN A 80 -9.71 -5.53 4.05
N ARG A 81 -10.46 -4.65 4.74
CA ARG A 81 -9.95 -3.33 5.19
C ARG A 81 -9.29 -3.45 6.58
N PRO A 82 -8.19 -2.72 6.85
CA PRO A 82 -7.32 -3.00 7.99
C PRO A 82 -7.83 -2.37 9.28
N SER A 83 -8.40 -1.16 9.21
CA SER A 83 -8.92 -0.37 10.33
C SER A 83 -9.82 0.75 9.81
N HIS A 84 -10.44 1.54 10.71
CA HIS A 84 -11.07 2.81 10.30
C HIS A 84 -10.01 3.79 9.81
N ALA A 85 -10.25 4.44 8.67
CA ALA A 85 -9.45 5.60 8.28
C ALA A 85 -9.82 6.78 9.19
N PRO A 86 -8.86 7.47 9.83
CA PRO A 86 -9.14 8.69 10.57
C PRO A 86 -9.94 9.70 9.75
N LEU A 87 -10.99 10.27 10.35
CA LEU A 87 -11.91 11.18 9.69
C LEU A 87 -11.67 12.62 10.14
N TRP A 88 -11.32 13.49 9.19
CA TRP A 88 -11.14 14.92 9.47
C TRP A 88 -12.16 15.76 8.72
N HIS A 89 -12.52 16.89 9.33
CA HIS A 89 -13.37 17.90 8.71
C HIS A 89 -12.64 19.20 8.51
N SER A 90 -12.94 19.86 7.39
CA SER A 90 -12.53 21.24 7.18
C SER A 90 -13.74 22.14 7.02
N VAL A 91 -13.74 23.23 7.78
CA VAL A 91 -14.72 24.31 7.67
C VAL A 91 -14.00 25.53 7.10
N ALA A 92 -14.46 26.00 5.94
CA ALA A 92 -13.92 27.16 5.25
C ALA A 92 -14.92 28.32 5.26
N TRP A 93 -14.52 29.45 5.81
CA TRP A 93 -15.27 30.70 5.76
C TRP A 93 -14.84 31.55 4.57
N ARG A 94 -15.79 31.75 3.65
CA ARG A 94 -15.67 32.60 2.46
C ARG A 94 -16.50 33.86 2.64
N PRO A 95 -15.86 35.04 2.79
CA PRO A 95 -16.58 36.30 2.80
C PRO A 95 -17.44 36.48 1.53
N PRO A 96 -18.67 37.02 1.64
CA PRO A 96 -19.25 37.64 2.84
C PRO A 96 -19.79 36.66 3.90
N MET A 97 -20.34 35.48 3.56
CA MET A 97 -20.94 34.59 4.58
C MET A 97 -21.04 33.10 4.19
N ARG A 98 -20.35 32.63 3.14
CA ARG A 98 -20.50 31.22 2.73
C ARG A 98 -19.55 30.33 3.53
N VAL A 99 -20.12 29.36 4.22
CA VAL A 99 -19.37 28.31 4.90
C VAL A 99 -19.37 27.09 4.01
N VAL A 100 -18.20 26.49 3.81
CA VAL A 100 -18.03 25.28 3.02
C VAL A 100 -17.44 24.21 3.90
N HIS A 101 -18.03 23.02 3.86
CA HIS A 101 -17.58 21.86 4.61
C HIS A 101 -16.87 20.89 3.67
N LYS A 102 -15.88 20.18 4.21
CA LYS A 102 -15.16 19.12 3.52
C LYS A 102 -14.84 18.01 4.49
N THR A 103 -14.70 16.82 3.96
CA THR A 103 -14.32 15.63 4.71
C THR A 103 -13.06 15.03 4.10
N TYR A 104 -12.16 14.54 4.96
CA TYR A 104 -10.90 13.90 4.60
C TYR A 104 -10.81 12.56 5.32
N PHE A 105 -10.38 11.53 4.60
CA PHE A 105 -10.05 10.21 5.15
C PHE A 105 -8.53 10.07 5.15
N GLY A 106 -7.97 9.81 6.34
CA GLY A 106 -6.56 9.53 6.58
C GLY A 106 -6.21 8.10 6.19
N LEU A 107 -5.42 7.92 5.13
CA LEU A 107 -5.05 6.58 4.65
C LEU A 107 -3.63 6.18 5.08
N TYR A 108 -2.89 7.08 5.72
CA TYR A 108 -1.47 6.95 6.06
C TYR A 108 -1.11 5.78 6.98
N THR A 109 -2.08 5.17 7.67
CA THR A 109 -1.87 3.96 8.49
C THR A 109 -2.19 2.66 7.76
N TRP A 110 -2.81 2.72 6.58
CA TRP A 110 -3.21 1.54 5.83
C TRP A 110 -2.05 1.01 4.97
N PRO A 111 -1.99 -0.30 4.67
CA PRO A 111 -1.05 -0.84 3.68
C PRO A 111 -1.24 -0.18 2.30
N LEU A 112 -0.16 0.07 1.57
CA LEU A 112 -0.19 0.87 0.34
C LEU A 112 -1.21 0.35 -0.69
N SER A 113 -1.21 -0.95 -0.95
CA SER A 113 -2.14 -1.60 -1.89
C SER A 113 -3.61 -1.37 -1.53
N GLN A 114 -3.92 -1.37 -0.23
CA GLN A 114 -5.28 -1.15 0.26
C GLN A 114 -5.71 0.31 0.10
N ARG A 115 -4.77 1.28 0.20
CA ARG A 115 -5.05 2.70 -0.09
C ARG A 115 -5.48 2.87 -1.54
N TYR A 116 -4.70 2.33 -2.48
CA TYR A 116 -5.01 2.41 -3.91
C TYR A 116 -6.30 1.69 -4.27
N SER A 117 -6.56 0.52 -3.67
CA SER A 117 -7.81 -0.21 -3.84
C SER A 117 -9.01 0.60 -3.35
N ALA A 118 -8.95 1.18 -2.15
CA ALA A 118 -10.02 2.00 -1.58
C ALA A 118 -10.33 3.22 -2.43
N VAL A 119 -9.28 3.94 -2.86
CA VAL A 119 -9.45 5.11 -3.72
C VAL A 119 -10.03 4.73 -5.07
N SER A 120 -9.59 3.62 -5.67
CA SER A 120 -10.13 3.16 -6.96
C SER A 120 -11.61 2.81 -6.85
N GLU A 121 -12.01 2.09 -5.79
CA GLU A 121 -13.40 1.77 -5.50
C GLU A 121 -14.24 3.05 -5.28
N ALA A 122 -13.75 3.99 -4.48
CA ALA A 122 -14.44 5.26 -4.23
C ALA A 122 -14.61 6.07 -5.51
N MET A 123 -13.59 6.15 -6.36
CA MET A 123 -13.65 6.86 -7.64
C MET A 123 -14.62 6.19 -8.61
N ASP A 124 -14.73 4.86 -8.60
CA ASP A 124 -15.70 4.12 -9.41
C ASP A 124 -17.14 4.43 -8.99
N ARG A 125 -17.45 4.33 -7.69
CA ARG A 125 -18.78 4.65 -7.16
C ARG A 125 -19.22 6.10 -7.43
N LEU A 126 -18.25 7.01 -7.46
CA LEU A 126 -18.50 8.43 -7.76
C LEU A 126 -18.53 8.75 -9.25
N GLY A 127 -18.38 7.75 -10.14
CA GLY A 127 -18.41 7.91 -11.59
C GLY A 127 -17.19 8.66 -12.14
N MET A 128 -16.03 8.56 -11.48
CA MET A 128 -14.78 9.24 -11.83
C MET A 128 -13.62 8.27 -12.12
N ALA A 129 -13.91 6.98 -12.33
CA ALA A 129 -12.90 5.95 -12.60
C ALA A 129 -12.02 6.25 -13.81
N ALA A 130 -12.58 6.79 -14.90
CA ALA A 130 -11.82 7.12 -16.10
C ALA A 130 -10.73 8.17 -15.81
N ALA A 131 -11.13 9.28 -15.17
CA ALA A 131 -10.22 10.35 -14.76
C ALA A 131 -9.16 9.86 -13.77
N TRP A 132 -9.56 9.02 -12.81
CA TRP A 132 -8.64 8.42 -11.85
C TRP A 132 -7.61 7.52 -12.51
N ASN A 133 -8.04 6.58 -13.34
CA ASN A 133 -7.15 5.65 -14.03
C ASN A 133 -6.16 6.36 -14.94
N ASP A 134 -6.61 7.42 -15.61
CA ASP A 134 -5.74 8.23 -16.44
C ASP A 134 -4.72 9.04 -15.62
N ALA A 135 -5.14 9.65 -14.51
CA ALA A 135 -4.25 10.33 -13.58
C ALA A 135 -3.18 9.40 -13.02
N ARG A 136 -3.60 8.21 -12.55
CA ARG A 136 -2.73 7.20 -11.96
C ARG A 136 -1.65 6.76 -12.95
N ARG A 137 -2.02 6.39 -14.18
CA ARG A 137 -1.04 6.03 -15.22
C ARG A 137 -0.01 7.14 -15.48
N ARG A 138 -0.46 8.40 -15.55
CA ARG A 138 0.42 9.54 -15.83
C ARG A 138 1.37 9.84 -14.68
N ILE A 139 0.93 9.65 -13.43
CA ILE A 139 1.75 9.83 -12.23
C ILE A 139 2.72 8.68 -12.03
N GLU A 140 2.29 7.43 -12.28
CA GLU A 140 3.18 6.26 -12.23
C GLU A 140 4.31 6.35 -13.25
N GLY A 141 4.13 7.09 -14.35
CA GLY A 141 5.19 7.41 -15.30
C GLY A 141 6.17 8.51 -14.87
N VAL A 142 5.99 9.13 -13.71
CA VAL A 142 6.94 10.10 -13.14
C VAL A 142 7.88 9.36 -12.19
N ASP A 143 9.19 9.50 -12.36
CA ASP A 143 10.17 8.89 -11.43
C ASP A 143 10.01 9.41 -10.01
N GLY A 144 10.17 8.55 -8.99
CA GLY A 144 10.15 8.93 -7.56
C GLY A 144 9.19 8.10 -6.70
N SER A 145 9.38 8.14 -5.38
CA SER A 145 8.58 7.38 -4.41
C SER A 145 7.41 8.20 -3.90
N ARG A 146 6.20 7.62 -3.92
CA ARG A 146 4.97 8.31 -3.49
C ARG A 146 3.88 7.37 -3.03
N GLU A 147 3.05 7.89 -2.13
CA GLU A 147 1.91 7.17 -1.57
C GLU A 147 0.68 8.08 -1.51
N ILE A 148 -0.51 7.49 -1.53
CA ILE A 148 -1.73 8.21 -1.21
C ILE A 148 -1.77 8.41 0.31
N GLU A 149 -1.85 9.66 0.75
CA GLU A 149 -1.93 10.04 2.16
C GLU A 149 -3.38 10.32 2.57
N PHE A 150 -4.14 11.04 1.74
CA PHE A 150 -5.52 11.41 2.03
C PHE A 150 -6.45 11.27 0.81
N PHE A 151 -7.70 10.96 1.09
CA PHE A 151 -8.81 11.09 0.15
C PHE A 151 -9.84 12.08 0.72
N ALA A 152 -10.30 13.05 -0.07
CA ALA A 152 -11.21 14.08 0.42
C ALA A 152 -12.36 14.39 -0.54
N VAL A 153 -13.49 14.79 0.04
CA VAL A 153 -14.71 15.15 -0.71
C VAL A 153 -15.22 16.51 -0.21
N ASP A 154 -15.53 17.40 -1.16
CA ASP A 154 -16.22 18.65 -0.88
C ASP A 154 -17.71 18.36 -0.54
N LEU A 155 -18.19 18.79 0.62
CA LEU A 155 -19.61 18.71 1.02
C LEU A 155 -20.36 19.95 0.52
N ALA A 156 -20.57 20.03 -0.78
CA ALA A 156 -21.27 21.12 -1.47
C ALA A 156 -22.17 20.57 -2.60
N ASP A 157 -22.99 21.43 -3.20
CA ASP A 157 -23.82 21.07 -4.36
C ASP A 157 -23.00 20.42 -5.49
N GLU A 158 -23.60 19.44 -6.17
CA GLU A 158 -22.91 18.50 -7.07
C GLU A 158 -22.13 19.18 -8.20
N ALA A 159 -22.61 20.33 -8.69
CA ALA A 159 -21.99 21.09 -9.78
C ALA A 159 -20.60 21.66 -9.41
N HIS A 160 -20.31 21.84 -8.12
CA HIS A 160 -19.05 22.41 -7.64
C HIS A 160 -18.22 21.44 -6.80
N ALA A 161 -18.83 20.36 -6.31
CA ALA A 161 -18.18 19.37 -5.46
C ALA A 161 -17.06 18.64 -6.20
N ARG A 162 -15.87 18.64 -5.59
CA ARG A 162 -14.69 17.91 -6.06
C ARG A 162 -14.42 16.71 -5.18
N VAL A 163 -13.80 15.71 -5.79
CA VAL A 163 -13.05 14.67 -5.09
C VAL A 163 -11.58 15.03 -5.18
N LYS A 164 -10.82 14.78 -4.12
CA LYS A 164 -9.41 15.13 -4.05
C LYS A 164 -8.59 13.95 -3.53
N ILE A 165 -7.47 13.70 -4.19
CA ILE A 165 -6.52 12.67 -3.82
C ILE A 165 -5.19 13.37 -3.51
N TYR A 166 -4.67 13.14 -2.32
CA TYR A 166 -3.42 13.72 -1.84
C TYR A 166 -2.33 12.67 -1.85
N TYR A 167 -1.28 12.95 -2.61
CA TYR A 167 -0.05 12.15 -2.63
C TYR A 167 1.00 12.79 -1.75
N ARG A 168 1.68 11.96 -0.97
CA ARG A 168 2.96 12.29 -0.34
C ARG A 168 4.09 11.88 -1.27
N ASN A 169 5.00 12.79 -1.57
CA ASN A 169 6.11 12.56 -2.50
C ASN A 169 7.42 12.59 -1.69
N HIS A 170 8.08 11.44 -1.61
CA HIS A 170 9.25 11.21 -0.76
C HIS A 170 10.52 11.57 -1.50
N GLY A 171 11.37 12.39 -0.88
CA GLY A 171 12.63 12.86 -1.49
C GLY A 171 12.46 13.66 -2.79
N ALA A 172 11.24 14.08 -3.14
CA ALA A 172 10.95 14.73 -4.40
C ALA A 172 11.64 16.10 -4.52
N ASP A 173 12.15 16.39 -5.71
CA ASP A 173 12.65 17.72 -6.05
C ASP A 173 11.53 18.61 -6.62
N ILE A 174 11.80 19.92 -6.74
CA ILE A 174 10.82 20.88 -7.27
C ILE A 174 10.42 20.59 -8.73
N HIS A 175 11.25 19.90 -9.50
CA HIS A 175 10.96 19.53 -10.89
C HIS A 175 10.05 18.30 -10.96
N GLU A 176 10.23 17.33 -10.07
CA GLU A 176 9.33 16.20 -9.91
C GLU A 176 7.94 16.67 -9.48
N MET A 177 7.85 17.52 -8.46
CA MET A 177 6.57 18.14 -8.06
C MET A 177 5.88 18.86 -9.22
N ASN A 178 6.66 19.51 -10.08
CA ASN A 178 6.14 20.16 -11.27
C ASN A 178 5.62 19.19 -12.33
N ARG A 179 6.31 18.06 -12.56
CA ARG A 179 5.84 16.98 -13.45
C ARG A 179 4.56 16.33 -12.94
N ILE A 180 4.42 16.16 -11.63
CA ILE A 180 3.19 15.63 -11.02
C ILE A 180 2.05 16.65 -11.16
N ALA A 181 2.34 17.94 -11.00
CA ALA A 181 1.33 18.98 -11.18
C ALA A 181 0.83 19.10 -12.63
N SER A 182 1.68 18.80 -13.62
CA SER A 182 1.33 18.90 -15.05
C SER A 182 0.33 17.86 -15.56
N VAL A 183 -0.08 16.90 -14.73
CA VAL A 183 -1.14 15.95 -15.10
C VAL A 183 -2.52 16.62 -15.19
N ALA A 184 -2.70 17.75 -14.51
CA ALA A 184 -3.94 18.50 -14.53
C ALA A 184 -4.13 19.25 -15.85
N LEU A 185 -5.39 19.42 -16.26
CA LEU A 185 -5.79 20.03 -17.54
C LEU A 185 -5.13 21.40 -17.81
N ASN A 186 -5.00 22.22 -16.77
CA ASN A 186 -4.43 23.55 -16.86
C ASN A 186 -3.28 23.65 -15.86
N HIS A 187 -2.05 23.54 -16.34
CA HIS A 187 -0.85 23.67 -15.51
C HIS A 187 0.17 24.57 -16.21
N ASP A 188 0.61 25.61 -15.51
CA ASP A 188 1.69 26.48 -15.94
C ASP A 188 3.01 26.02 -15.29
N THR A 189 3.78 25.27 -16.09
CA THR A 189 5.08 24.71 -15.71
C THR A 189 6.06 25.77 -15.21
N ASP A 190 6.09 26.95 -15.84
CA ASP A 190 7.10 27.97 -15.53
C ASP A 190 6.70 28.75 -14.28
N ALA A 191 5.42 29.10 -14.14
CA ALA A 191 4.90 29.73 -12.94
C ALA A 191 5.05 28.82 -11.71
N ALA A 192 4.75 27.53 -11.85
CA ALA A 192 4.95 26.53 -10.81
C ALA A 192 6.41 26.47 -10.34
N LEU A 193 7.37 26.31 -11.26
CA LEU A 193 8.79 26.24 -10.92
C LEU A 193 9.29 27.54 -10.30
N ALA A 194 8.84 28.69 -10.78
CA ALA A 194 9.18 29.98 -10.17
C ALA A 194 8.70 30.03 -8.71
N ALA A 195 7.45 29.65 -8.45
CA ALA A 195 6.89 29.61 -7.10
C ALA A 195 7.62 28.62 -6.18
N TYR A 196 7.92 27.40 -6.67
CA TYR A 196 8.63 26.40 -5.89
C TYR A 196 10.06 26.85 -5.54
N ARG A 197 10.77 27.49 -6.47
CA ARG A 197 12.10 28.08 -6.21
C ARG A 197 12.04 29.16 -5.14
N THR A 198 11.03 30.03 -5.17
CA THR A 198 10.86 31.06 -4.13
C THR A 198 10.70 30.42 -2.74
N LEU A 199 9.91 29.35 -2.62
CA LEU A 199 9.68 28.67 -1.33
C LEU A 199 10.89 27.83 -0.88
N ALA A 200 11.48 27.06 -1.79
CA ALA A 200 12.64 26.19 -1.51
C ALA A 200 13.96 26.97 -1.33
N GLY A 201 14.02 28.21 -1.82
CA GLY A 201 15.25 29.00 -1.86
C GLY A 201 16.29 28.36 -2.78
N ASN A 202 17.52 28.19 -2.27
CA ASN A 202 18.63 27.61 -3.04
C ASN A 202 18.59 26.07 -3.13
N ARG A 203 17.57 25.42 -2.58
CA ARG A 203 17.46 23.97 -2.52
C ARG A 203 16.76 23.43 -3.78
N ALA A 204 17.24 22.30 -4.28
CA ALA A 204 16.55 21.56 -5.32
C ALA A 204 15.36 20.74 -4.76
N SER A 205 15.50 20.25 -3.52
CA SER A 205 14.45 19.50 -2.82
C SER A 205 13.18 20.34 -2.62
N ALA A 206 12.01 19.70 -2.76
CA ALA A 206 10.71 20.28 -2.43
C ALA A 206 10.36 20.17 -0.92
N GLY A 207 11.28 19.63 -0.13
CA GLY A 207 11.12 19.38 1.29
C GLY A 207 10.57 17.98 1.57
N GLU A 208 10.94 17.41 2.71
CA GLU A 208 10.56 16.05 3.07
C GLU A 208 9.03 15.89 3.12
N GLY A 209 8.51 14.91 2.37
CA GLY A 209 7.08 14.63 2.29
C GLY A 209 6.24 15.75 1.67
N ALA A 210 6.74 16.48 0.67
CA ALA A 210 5.96 17.43 -0.12
C ALA A 210 4.69 16.77 -0.69
N LEU A 211 3.57 17.50 -0.73
CA LEU A 211 2.27 16.93 -1.15
C LEU A 211 1.83 17.41 -2.52
N SER A 212 1.15 16.53 -3.25
CA SER A 212 0.43 16.85 -4.48
C SER A 212 -1.04 16.51 -4.28
N CYS A 213 -1.94 17.48 -4.47
CA CYS A 213 -3.38 17.27 -4.46
C CYS A 213 -3.91 17.32 -5.88
N LEU A 214 -4.47 16.21 -6.36
CA LEU A 214 -5.24 16.15 -7.59
C LEU A 214 -6.71 16.34 -7.27
N ALA A 215 -7.40 17.20 -8.00
CA ALA A 215 -8.84 17.39 -7.86
C ALA A 215 -9.60 16.94 -9.11
N PHE A 216 -10.66 16.18 -8.88
CA PHE A 216 -11.51 15.57 -9.89
C PHE A 216 -12.91 16.19 -9.84
N ARG A 217 -13.56 16.24 -11.00
CA ARG A 217 -14.92 16.76 -11.17
C ARG A 217 -15.71 15.81 -12.05
N SER A 218 -17.01 15.71 -11.79
CA SER A 218 -17.91 14.91 -12.61
C SER A 218 -17.95 15.45 -14.04
N GLY A 219 -18.02 14.54 -15.02
CA GLY A 219 -18.07 14.87 -16.45
C GLY A 219 -16.72 15.19 -17.10
N LEU A 220 -15.60 15.04 -16.37
CA LEU A 220 -14.26 15.13 -16.93
C LEU A 220 -13.58 13.76 -16.86
N ASP A 221 -12.88 13.38 -17.93
CA ASP A 221 -12.10 12.14 -18.02
C ASP A 221 -10.63 12.35 -17.61
N GLN A 222 -10.29 13.50 -17.05
CA GLN A 222 -8.93 13.89 -16.64
C GLN A 222 -8.95 14.71 -15.35
N VAL A 223 -7.78 14.84 -14.70
CA VAL A 223 -7.60 15.68 -13.51
C VAL A 223 -7.92 17.14 -13.84
N ALA A 224 -8.85 17.73 -13.09
CA ALA A 224 -9.28 19.10 -13.33
C ALA A 224 -8.26 20.12 -12.86
N GLU A 225 -7.73 19.92 -11.65
CA GLU A 225 -6.83 20.86 -10.97
C GLU A 225 -5.74 20.06 -10.23
N SER A 226 -4.51 20.58 -10.20
CA SER A 226 -3.47 20.12 -9.29
C SER A 226 -3.02 21.25 -8.37
N THR A 227 -2.66 20.92 -7.14
CA THR A 227 -2.11 21.87 -6.16
C THR A 227 -0.93 21.21 -5.47
N SER A 228 0.21 21.87 -5.45
CA SER A 228 1.42 21.38 -4.79
C SER A 228 1.58 22.04 -3.44
N TYR A 229 2.06 21.30 -2.44
CA TYR A 229 2.25 21.75 -1.06
C TYR A 229 3.71 21.49 -0.68
N LEU A 230 4.44 22.56 -0.39
CA LEU A 230 5.81 22.46 0.09
C LEU A 230 5.80 22.57 1.62
N ARG A 231 6.60 21.76 2.31
CA ARG A 231 6.71 21.75 3.77
C ARG A 231 7.78 22.73 4.22
N LEU A 232 7.35 23.85 4.80
CA LEU A 232 8.26 24.94 5.13
C LEU A 232 9.10 24.63 6.36
N THR A 233 8.60 23.75 7.24
CA THR A 233 9.33 23.24 8.41
C THR A 233 10.67 22.62 8.04
N ASP A 234 10.74 21.97 6.87
CA ASP A 234 11.98 21.40 6.35
C ASP A 234 12.76 22.44 5.51
N LEU A 235 12.06 23.22 4.68
CA LEU A 235 12.68 24.15 3.72
C LEU A 235 13.29 25.41 4.33
N ALA A 236 12.88 25.81 5.53
CA ALA A 236 13.31 27.04 6.20
C ALA A 236 13.98 26.74 7.55
N ALA A 237 14.97 27.58 7.92
CA ALA A 237 15.67 27.45 9.19
C ALA A 237 14.81 27.84 10.40
N ASN A 238 13.85 28.75 10.21
CA ASN A 238 12.91 29.23 11.20
C ASN A 238 11.66 29.81 10.52
N ASP A 239 10.62 30.10 11.28
CA ASP A 239 9.37 30.64 10.74
C ASP A 239 9.55 32.03 10.14
N ARG A 240 10.51 32.82 10.61
CA ARG A 240 10.83 34.12 9.99
C ARG A 240 11.19 33.94 8.52
N GLN A 241 12.10 33.03 8.22
CA GLN A 241 12.48 32.73 6.84
C GLN A 241 11.31 32.13 6.04
N ALA A 242 10.53 31.23 6.64
CA ALA A 242 9.35 30.65 5.97
C ALA A 242 8.33 31.73 5.58
N VAL A 243 8.02 32.64 6.49
CA VAL A 243 7.10 33.76 6.27
C VAL A 243 7.66 34.73 5.23
N ASP A 244 8.94 35.06 5.26
CA ASP A 244 9.55 35.98 4.30
C ASP A 244 9.54 35.43 2.86
N ARG A 245 9.88 34.16 2.66
CA ARG A 245 9.78 33.50 1.34
C ARG A 245 8.35 33.41 0.85
N THR A 246 7.42 33.09 1.74
CA THR A 246 5.98 33.05 1.40
C THR A 246 5.46 34.45 1.05
N ALA A 247 5.92 35.48 1.76
CA ALA A 247 5.59 36.87 1.46
C ALA A 247 6.16 37.30 0.10
N GLU A 248 7.35 36.84 -0.28
CA GLU A 248 7.91 37.04 -1.62
C GLU A 248 7.03 36.42 -2.70
N LEU A 249 6.60 35.17 -2.52
CA LEU A 249 5.67 34.50 -3.43
C LEU A 249 4.31 35.23 -3.53
N LEU A 250 3.76 35.70 -2.40
CA LEU A 250 2.54 36.51 -2.42
C LEU A 250 2.74 37.79 -3.24
N ARG A 251 3.85 38.50 -3.08
CA ARG A 251 4.15 39.72 -3.84
C ARG A 251 4.28 39.44 -5.33
N SER A 252 4.98 38.39 -5.73
CA SER A 252 5.15 38.03 -7.15
C SER A 252 3.82 37.70 -7.83
N GLU A 253 2.86 37.18 -7.06
CA GLU A 253 1.49 36.91 -7.49
C GLU A 253 0.52 38.11 -7.33
N GLY A 254 1.02 39.28 -6.93
CA GLY A 254 0.22 40.50 -6.78
C GLY A 254 -0.65 40.55 -5.53
N VAL A 255 -0.36 39.73 -4.53
CA VAL A 255 -1.05 39.69 -3.24
C VAL A 255 -0.24 40.45 -2.18
N ASN A 256 -0.91 41.31 -1.41
CA ASN A 256 -0.25 42.06 -0.33
C ASN A 256 0.06 41.14 0.87
N PRO A 257 1.34 40.94 1.24
CA PRO A 257 1.72 40.04 2.32
C PRO A 257 1.53 40.63 3.73
N ALA A 258 1.09 41.89 3.89
CA ALA A 258 0.93 42.51 5.21
C ALA A 258 0.04 41.69 6.16
N ARG A 259 -1.01 41.04 5.62
CA ARG A 259 -1.90 40.17 6.40
C ARG A 259 -1.25 38.85 6.81
N LEU A 260 -0.31 38.33 6.00
CA LEU A 260 0.47 37.14 6.36
C LEU A 260 1.35 37.45 7.57
N TYR A 261 2.08 38.57 7.55
CA TYR A 261 2.91 38.99 8.67
C TYR A 261 2.09 39.20 9.94
N ALA A 262 0.96 39.91 9.84
CA ALA A 262 0.08 40.15 10.98
C ALA A 262 -0.46 38.84 11.57
N LEU A 263 -0.81 37.87 10.73
CA LEU A 263 -1.29 36.57 11.17
C LEU A 263 -0.18 35.75 11.85
N ALA A 264 1.00 35.66 11.24
CA ALA A 264 2.13 34.93 11.83
C ALA A 264 2.52 35.52 13.20
N ALA A 265 2.59 36.86 13.30
CA ALA A 265 2.87 37.55 14.56
C ALA A 265 1.79 37.33 15.64
N ALA A 266 0.54 37.07 15.24
CA ALA A 266 -0.55 36.81 16.18
C ALA A 266 -0.57 35.37 16.73
N LEU A 267 0.04 34.42 16.02
CA LEU A 267 0.04 33.00 16.39
C LEU A 267 1.34 32.54 17.07
N VAL A 268 2.45 33.23 16.79
CA VAL A 268 3.75 32.85 17.35
C VAL A 268 3.79 33.10 18.87
N PRO A 269 4.21 32.14 19.71
CA PRO A 269 4.30 32.35 21.15
C PRO A 269 5.42 33.33 21.57
N GLY A 270 6.42 33.52 20.71
CA GLY A 270 7.59 34.37 20.93
C GLY A 270 7.93 35.21 19.69
N THR A 271 9.16 35.10 19.19
CA THR A 271 9.57 35.72 17.92
C THR A 271 9.53 34.69 16.79
N LEU A 272 9.43 35.16 15.54
CA LEU A 272 9.48 34.26 14.37
C LEU A 272 10.89 33.71 14.12
N GLU A 273 11.91 34.41 14.61
CA GLU A 273 13.31 34.02 14.51
C GLU A 273 13.62 32.83 15.42
N ASP A 274 12.97 32.77 16.58
CA ASP A 274 13.13 31.72 17.60
C ASP A 274 12.10 30.59 17.47
N SER A 275 11.11 30.72 16.57
CA SER A 275 10.10 29.69 16.34
C SER A 275 10.39 28.83 15.11
N GLN A 276 9.97 27.57 15.18
CA GLN A 276 10.02 26.64 14.05
C GLN A 276 8.70 25.88 13.91
N GLY A 277 8.26 25.73 12.66
CA GLY A 277 7.12 24.90 12.29
C GLY A 277 5.76 25.56 12.57
N LEU A 278 5.69 26.86 12.85
CA LEU A 278 4.42 27.58 12.91
C LEU A 278 3.73 27.61 11.54
N LEU A 279 4.44 28.06 10.49
CA LEU A 279 3.99 27.99 9.10
C LEU A 279 4.41 26.63 8.52
N THR A 280 3.51 25.66 8.58
CA THR A 280 3.79 24.24 8.30
C THR A 280 3.93 23.99 6.80
N LEU A 281 2.95 24.46 6.03
CA LEU A 281 2.84 24.23 4.58
C LEU A 281 2.49 25.51 3.83
N VAL A 282 2.92 25.56 2.58
CA VAL A 282 2.39 26.51 1.59
C VAL A 282 1.98 25.72 0.36
N SER A 283 0.72 25.87 -0.03
CA SER A 283 0.20 25.30 -1.26
C SER A 283 0.19 26.34 -2.37
N TYR A 284 0.58 25.96 -3.57
CA TYR A 284 0.48 26.76 -4.78
C TYR A 284 -0.22 25.98 -5.88
N ARG A 285 -1.08 26.65 -6.63
CA ARG A 285 -1.71 26.10 -7.83
C ARG A 285 -1.39 26.98 -9.02
N ALA A 286 -0.59 26.43 -9.93
CA ALA A 286 -0.18 27.06 -11.18
C ALA A 286 -1.26 26.92 -12.26
N ALA A 287 -2.51 27.25 -11.93
CA ALA A 287 -3.64 27.05 -12.81
C ALA A 287 -4.70 28.15 -12.64
N GLY A 288 -5.07 28.79 -13.76
CA GLY A 288 -6.19 29.73 -13.81
C GLY A 288 -5.89 31.09 -13.16
N ARG A 289 -6.11 31.20 -11.83
CA ARG A 289 -6.09 32.49 -11.10
C ARG A 289 -4.73 32.76 -10.47
N ARG A 290 -4.13 33.91 -10.78
CA ARG A 290 -2.96 34.45 -10.05
C ARG A 290 -3.23 34.52 -8.55
N GLY A 291 -2.21 34.16 -7.77
CA GLY A 291 -2.25 34.18 -6.31
C GLY A 291 -3.10 33.09 -5.67
N ASP A 292 -3.30 31.94 -6.32
CA ASP A 292 -3.87 30.75 -5.64
C ASP A 292 -2.85 30.09 -4.72
N ILE A 293 -2.57 30.80 -3.63
CA ILE A 293 -1.66 30.43 -2.55
C ILE A 293 -2.50 30.17 -1.30
N THR A 294 -2.23 29.06 -0.60
CA THR A 294 -2.77 28.80 0.73
C THR A 294 -1.63 28.58 1.71
N THR A 295 -1.68 29.22 2.87
CA THR A 295 -0.72 29.02 3.97
C THR A 295 -1.38 28.23 5.09
N TYR A 296 -0.67 27.28 5.69
CA TYR A 296 -1.15 26.39 6.74
C TYR A 296 -0.37 26.66 8.02
N PHE A 297 -1.08 26.79 9.13
CA PHE A 297 -0.54 27.15 10.43
C PHE A 297 -1.01 26.16 11.47
N ARG A 298 -0.06 25.55 12.19
CA ARG A 298 -0.40 24.85 13.42
C ARG A 298 -0.74 25.83 14.53
N PHE A 299 -1.48 25.36 15.53
CA PHE A 299 -1.57 26.05 16.81
C PHE A 299 -0.46 25.52 17.71
N PRO A 300 0.44 26.36 18.24
CA PRO A 300 1.53 25.91 19.09
C PRO A 300 1.03 25.62 20.50
N VAL A 301 0.31 24.51 20.64
CA VAL A 301 -0.39 24.12 21.88
C VAL A 301 0.51 23.24 22.75
N TYR A 302 1.21 22.29 22.14
CA TYR A 302 2.10 21.37 22.83
C TYR A 302 3.55 21.59 22.39
N ASP A 303 4.48 21.24 23.26
CA ASP A 303 5.87 21.11 22.87
C ASP A 303 5.97 20.00 21.83
N ARG A 304 6.74 20.25 20.76
CA ARG A 304 6.96 19.25 19.72
C ARG A 304 7.69 18.08 20.37
N SER A 305 7.05 16.91 20.38
CA SER A 305 7.77 15.67 20.64
C SER A 305 8.80 15.45 19.51
N GLU A 306 9.83 14.62 19.72
CA GLU A 306 10.64 14.14 18.59
C GLU A 306 9.69 13.70 17.48
N PRO A 307 9.98 14.04 16.20
CA PRO A 307 9.08 13.72 15.10
C PRO A 307 8.70 12.27 15.23
N HIS A 308 7.42 11.97 15.47
CA HIS A 308 6.96 10.59 15.40
C HIS A 308 7.39 10.11 14.01
N PRO A 309 8.30 9.12 13.91
CA PRO A 309 8.52 8.50 12.64
C PRO A 309 7.17 7.87 12.35
N LEU A 310 6.41 8.50 11.45
CA LEU A 310 5.36 7.80 10.76
C LEU A 310 6.08 6.60 10.19
N SER A 311 5.77 5.42 10.71
CA SER A 311 6.31 4.20 10.15
C SER A 311 5.95 4.28 8.67
N SER A 312 6.99 4.45 7.89
CA SER A 312 7.11 4.09 6.50
C SER A 312 6.77 2.61 6.40
N VAL A 313 5.52 2.21 6.68
CA VAL A 313 5.13 0.80 6.64
C VAL A 313 5.51 0.22 5.27
N ASP A 314 5.61 1.07 4.23
CA ASP A 314 6.07 0.70 2.90
C ASP A 314 7.17 1.60 2.26
N LEU A 315 7.72 2.62 2.94
CA LEU A 315 8.49 3.70 2.26
C LEU A 315 10.00 3.76 2.52
N ASP A 316 10.51 3.02 3.51
CA ASP A 316 11.96 2.78 3.60
C ASP A 316 12.46 1.81 2.53
N ARG A 317 11.59 1.39 1.62
CA ARG A 317 12.01 0.90 0.31
C ARG A 317 12.35 2.10 -0.55
N LYS A 318 13.58 2.62 -0.39
CA LYS A 318 14.40 2.88 -1.59
C LYS A 318 14.15 1.70 -2.52
N GLU A 319 13.79 1.93 -3.79
CA GLU A 319 13.84 0.85 -4.78
C GLU A 319 15.11 0.06 -4.50
N PRO A 320 15.01 -1.18 -4.00
CA PRO A 320 16.20 -1.93 -3.73
C PRO A 320 16.84 -2.01 -5.10
N LYS A 321 18.04 -1.44 -5.24
CA LYS A 321 19.02 -2.22 -5.97
C LYS A 321 19.06 -3.52 -5.21
N VAL A 322 18.29 -4.50 -5.69
CA VAL A 322 18.35 -5.88 -5.24
C VAL A 322 19.82 -6.19 -5.21
N SER A 323 20.37 -6.27 -4.02
CA SER A 323 21.75 -6.64 -3.89
C SER A 323 21.80 -8.14 -4.11
N ASP A 324 22.86 -8.65 -4.72
CA ASP A 324 23.08 -10.10 -4.77
C ASP A 324 22.98 -10.72 -3.36
N GLN A 325 23.28 -9.94 -2.31
CA GLN A 325 23.11 -10.33 -0.91
C GLN A 325 21.66 -10.59 -0.49
N ASP A 326 20.66 -9.90 -1.06
CA ASP A 326 19.25 -10.14 -0.76
C ASP A 326 18.76 -11.45 -1.38
N VAL A 327 19.18 -11.73 -2.62
CA VAL A 327 18.89 -13.01 -3.28
C VAL A 327 19.60 -14.15 -2.55
N GLU A 328 20.86 -13.97 -2.15
CA GLU A 328 21.61 -14.93 -1.34
C GLU A 328 20.94 -15.18 0.02
N ARG A 329 20.35 -14.14 0.63
CA ARG A 329 19.61 -14.27 1.89
C ARG A 329 18.35 -15.13 1.72
N ILE A 330 17.58 -14.90 0.65
CA ILE A 330 16.40 -15.71 0.32
C ILE A 330 16.82 -17.15 0.01
N ALA A 331 17.87 -17.33 -0.79
CA ALA A 331 18.39 -18.64 -1.14
C ALA A 331 18.81 -19.43 0.10
N ARG A 332 19.57 -18.82 1.01
CA ARG A 332 19.97 -19.44 2.28
C ARG A 332 18.77 -19.83 3.14
N TYR A 333 17.80 -18.92 3.29
CA TYR A 333 16.57 -19.22 4.04
C TYR A 333 15.82 -20.39 3.42
N ASN A 334 15.70 -20.44 2.09
CA ASN A 334 14.98 -21.49 1.39
C ASN A 334 15.72 -22.83 1.40
N GLU A 335 17.05 -22.83 1.35
CA GLU A 335 17.88 -24.02 1.56
C GLU A 335 17.73 -24.58 2.98
N GLU A 336 17.67 -23.70 4.00
CA GLU A 336 17.39 -24.11 5.38
C GLU A 336 16.02 -24.79 5.49
N ARG A 337 14.97 -24.22 4.87
CA ARG A 337 13.63 -24.83 4.85
C ARG A 337 13.59 -26.16 4.12
N GLN A 338 14.31 -26.32 3.01
CA GLN A 338 14.42 -27.62 2.33
C GLN A 338 15.05 -28.68 3.23
N ARG A 339 16.13 -28.34 3.96
CA ARG A 339 16.77 -29.25 4.92
C ARG A 339 15.86 -29.60 6.10
N GLU A 340 15.05 -28.65 6.57
CA GLU A 340 14.02 -28.94 7.57
C GLU A 340 12.97 -29.90 7.02
N TYR A 341 12.51 -29.67 5.78
CA TYR A 341 11.52 -30.52 5.12
C TYR A 341 12.02 -31.94 4.84
N GLU A 342 13.32 -32.13 4.58
CA GLU A 342 13.96 -33.45 4.52
C GLU A 342 13.76 -34.27 5.81
N SER A 343 13.53 -33.59 6.93
CA SER A 343 13.25 -34.21 8.23
C SER A 343 11.75 -34.40 8.53
N SER A 344 10.86 -34.03 7.60
CA SER A 344 9.42 -34.25 7.75
C SER A 344 9.07 -35.73 7.83
N GLU A 345 7.88 -36.05 8.36
CA GLU A 345 7.44 -37.44 8.53
C GLU A 345 7.29 -38.15 7.18
N LEU A 346 6.81 -37.43 6.17
CA LEU A 346 6.65 -37.95 4.82
C LEU A 346 7.98 -38.36 4.19
N ILE A 347 8.98 -37.47 4.24
CA ILE A 347 10.28 -37.72 3.63
C ILE A 347 11.00 -38.85 4.36
N ARG A 348 10.95 -38.88 5.69
CA ARG A 348 11.51 -39.99 6.49
C ARG A 348 10.83 -41.32 6.17
N LEU A 349 9.51 -41.35 6.05
CA LEU A 349 8.75 -42.56 5.71
C LEU A 349 9.15 -43.11 4.33
N LEU A 350 9.33 -42.24 3.33
CA LEU A 350 9.77 -42.66 2.00
C LEU A 350 11.24 -43.12 2.00
N ALA A 351 12.12 -42.40 2.69
CA ALA A 351 13.56 -42.66 2.71
C ALA A 351 13.97 -43.86 3.58
N ASP A 352 13.18 -44.24 4.60
CA ASP A 352 13.51 -45.38 5.46
C ASP A 352 13.34 -46.71 4.72
N GLU A 353 14.42 -47.48 4.62
CA GLU A 353 14.45 -48.82 4.02
C GLU A 353 13.59 -49.83 4.78
N ASN A 354 13.32 -49.58 6.07
CA ASN A 354 12.50 -50.46 6.91
C ASN A 354 10.99 -50.19 6.78
N THR A 355 10.59 -49.07 6.16
CA THR A 355 9.17 -48.80 5.93
C THR A 355 8.61 -49.79 4.92
N ALA A 356 7.53 -50.48 5.30
CA ALA A 356 6.89 -51.50 4.47
C ALA A 356 6.45 -50.93 3.09
N THR A 357 6.64 -51.73 2.04
CA THR A 357 6.28 -51.35 0.65
C THR A 357 4.83 -50.89 0.53
N GLU A 358 3.89 -51.55 1.21
CA GLU A 358 2.48 -51.18 1.18
C GLU A 358 2.23 -49.79 1.79
N THR A 359 2.95 -49.41 2.85
CA THR A 359 2.89 -48.07 3.44
C THR A 359 3.44 -47.03 2.48
N LYS A 360 4.57 -47.30 1.82
CA LYS A 360 5.11 -46.41 0.79
C LYS A 360 4.08 -46.24 -0.34
N LYS A 361 3.50 -47.32 -0.87
CA LYS A 361 2.45 -47.24 -1.89
C LYS A 361 1.22 -46.44 -1.44
N ALA A 362 0.83 -46.56 -0.17
CA ALA A 362 -0.28 -45.79 0.39
C ALA A 362 -0.04 -44.27 0.38
N VAL A 363 1.22 -43.80 0.46
CA VAL A 363 1.56 -42.38 0.29
C VAL A 363 1.06 -41.85 -1.05
N LEU A 364 1.26 -42.60 -2.14
CA LEU A 364 0.82 -42.18 -3.47
C LEU A 364 -0.70 -41.94 -3.51
N THR A 365 -1.48 -42.71 -2.73
CA THR A 365 -2.92 -42.53 -2.61
C THR A 365 -3.34 -41.20 -2.01
N TYR A 366 -2.57 -40.71 -1.04
CA TYR A 366 -2.81 -39.41 -0.41
C TYR A 366 -2.06 -38.25 -1.10
N LEU A 367 -1.03 -38.55 -1.91
CA LEU A 367 -0.36 -37.58 -2.78
C LEU A 367 -1.21 -37.22 -4.01
N GLN A 368 -2.03 -38.15 -4.52
CA GLN A 368 -2.83 -37.89 -5.72
C GLN A 368 -3.77 -36.68 -5.61
N PRO A 369 -4.55 -36.48 -4.53
CA PRO A 369 -5.36 -35.27 -4.36
C PRO A 369 -4.54 -33.98 -4.39
N TRP A 370 -3.35 -33.99 -3.80
CA TRP A 370 -2.41 -32.86 -3.84
C TRP A 370 -1.95 -32.58 -5.28
N SER A 371 -1.52 -33.62 -6.01
CA SER A 371 -1.12 -33.50 -7.41
C SER A 371 -2.26 -33.03 -8.33
N ASN A 372 -3.48 -33.52 -8.12
CA ASN A 372 -4.68 -33.01 -8.82
C ASN A 372 -4.91 -31.52 -8.49
N ALA A 373 -4.69 -31.12 -7.24
CA ALA A 373 -4.87 -29.74 -6.83
C ALA A 373 -3.76 -28.83 -7.36
N PHE A 374 -2.56 -29.34 -7.57
CA PHE A 374 -1.46 -28.61 -8.21
C PHE A 374 -1.86 -28.12 -9.62
N GLN A 375 -2.61 -28.91 -10.39
CA GLN A 375 -3.19 -28.46 -11.67
C GLN A 375 -4.11 -27.24 -11.52
N ARG A 376 -4.84 -27.12 -10.40
CA ARG A 376 -5.63 -25.91 -10.04
C ARG A 376 -4.71 -24.76 -9.65
N MET A 377 -3.64 -25.02 -8.90
CA MET A 377 -2.66 -24.01 -8.46
C MET A 377 -1.98 -23.33 -9.65
N ILE A 378 -1.40 -24.11 -10.57
CA ILE A 378 -0.74 -23.57 -11.77
C ILE A 378 -1.74 -22.82 -12.68
N SER A 379 -2.98 -23.29 -12.77
CA SER A 379 -4.04 -22.61 -13.53
C SER A 379 -4.44 -21.28 -12.88
N ALA A 380 -4.55 -21.23 -11.54
CA ALA A 380 -4.81 -20.00 -10.81
C ALA A 380 -3.68 -18.99 -10.99
N ARG A 381 -2.42 -19.45 -10.92
CA ARG A 381 -1.23 -18.63 -11.18
C ARG A 381 -1.34 -17.90 -12.51
N VAL A 382 -1.61 -18.62 -13.60
CA VAL A 382 -1.76 -18.03 -14.94
C VAL A 382 -2.98 -17.12 -15.02
N THR A 383 -4.10 -17.50 -14.41
CA THR A 383 -5.35 -16.74 -14.48
C THR A 383 -5.23 -15.36 -13.86
N PHE A 384 -4.59 -15.26 -12.70
CA PHE A 384 -4.49 -14.02 -11.92
C PHE A 384 -3.21 -13.21 -12.19
N GLU A 385 -2.33 -13.68 -13.07
CA GLU A 385 -1.14 -12.91 -13.43
C GLU A 385 -1.42 -11.83 -14.48
N THR A 386 -1.19 -10.58 -14.08
CA THR A 386 -1.43 -9.38 -14.89
C THR A 386 -0.15 -8.79 -15.48
N ASP A 387 1.02 -9.08 -14.89
CA ASP A 387 2.31 -8.67 -15.47
C ASP A 387 2.62 -9.55 -16.69
N PRO A 388 2.82 -8.97 -17.90
CA PRO A 388 3.04 -9.76 -19.11
C PRO A 388 4.29 -10.66 -19.08
N GLN A 389 5.36 -10.23 -18.41
CA GLN A 389 6.59 -11.01 -18.32
C GLN A 389 6.37 -12.21 -17.38
N LEU A 390 5.79 -11.96 -16.20
CA LEU A 390 5.49 -13.00 -15.24
C LEU A 390 4.42 -13.97 -15.75
N ARG A 391 3.46 -13.48 -16.55
CA ARG A 391 2.44 -14.30 -17.20
C ARG A 391 3.08 -15.25 -18.22
N THR A 392 4.09 -14.79 -18.95
CA THR A 392 4.83 -15.62 -19.91
C THR A 392 5.56 -16.75 -19.17
N LEU A 393 6.28 -16.42 -18.09
CA LEU A 393 6.92 -17.39 -17.21
C LEU A 393 5.91 -18.39 -16.60
N ALA A 394 4.73 -17.90 -16.20
CA ALA A 394 3.68 -18.74 -15.65
C ALA A 394 3.07 -19.70 -16.69
N LEU A 395 2.96 -19.27 -17.95
CA LEU A 395 2.49 -20.10 -19.06
C LEU A 395 3.52 -21.17 -19.44
N GLU A 396 4.81 -20.82 -19.46
CA GLU A 396 5.91 -21.79 -19.68
C GLU A 396 5.88 -22.87 -18.59
N HIS A 397 5.84 -22.46 -17.32
CA HIS A 397 5.72 -23.40 -16.20
C HIS A 397 4.44 -24.25 -16.29
N GLN A 398 3.28 -23.66 -16.60
CA GLN A 398 2.05 -24.43 -16.77
C GLN A 398 2.15 -25.46 -17.90
N GLN A 399 2.80 -25.10 -19.01
CA GLN A 399 2.94 -26.01 -20.15
C GLN A 399 3.75 -27.26 -19.81
N GLU A 400 4.75 -27.12 -18.93
CA GLU A 400 5.58 -28.22 -18.46
C GLU A 400 4.82 -29.09 -17.44
N GLU A 401 4.12 -28.48 -16.49
CA GLU A 401 3.46 -29.18 -15.38
C GLU A 401 2.10 -29.84 -15.70
N VAL A 402 1.48 -29.46 -16.81
CA VAL A 402 0.15 -29.97 -17.16
C VAL A 402 0.21 -31.47 -17.42
N GLY A 403 -0.59 -32.22 -16.64
CA GLY A 403 -0.74 -33.68 -16.78
C GLY A 403 0.20 -34.51 -15.92
N HIS A 404 1.03 -33.89 -15.06
CA HIS A 404 1.85 -34.61 -14.08
C HIS A 404 1.00 -35.43 -13.10
N ASP A 405 -0.21 -34.96 -12.77
CA ASP A 405 -1.20 -35.69 -11.98
C ASP A 405 -1.63 -37.02 -12.64
N ALA A 406 -1.75 -37.03 -13.97
CA ALA A 406 -2.04 -38.23 -14.74
C ALA A 406 -0.84 -39.18 -14.82
N ILE A 407 0.39 -38.68 -14.69
CA ILE A 407 1.59 -39.53 -14.55
C ILE A 407 1.53 -40.26 -13.21
N LEU A 408 1.31 -39.54 -12.10
CA LEU A 408 1.15 -40.13 -10.77
C LEU A 408 0.00 -41.15 -10.72
N ALA A 409 -1.12 -40.86 -11.39
CA ALA A 409 -2.24 -41.78 -11.46
C ALA A 409 -1.88 -43.12 -12.13
N ARG A 410 -0.94 -43.12 -13.09
CA ARG A 410 -0.42 -44.34 -13.72
C ARG A 410 0.54 -45.09 -12.81
N SER A 411 1.37 -44.39 -12.04
CA SER A 411 2.24 -44.97 -11.01
C SER A 411 1.46 -45.74 -9.94
N ARG A 412 0.18 -45.40 -9.77
CA ARG A 412 -0.75 -46.04 -8.84
C ARG A 412 -1.69 -47.07 -9.48
N ALA A 413 -1.31 -47.70 -10.60
CA ALA A 413 -2.21 -48.53 -11.41
C ALA A 413 -3.08 -49.55 -10.62
N ASP A 414 -2.56 -50.07 -9.50
CA ASP A 414 -3.22 -51.04 -8.62
C ASP A 414 -4.19 -50.41 -7.58
N ASP A 415 -4.06 -49.12 -7.25
CA ASP A 415 -4.95 -48.39 -6.33
C ASP A 415 -5.54 -47.13 -7.00
N ARG A 416 -6.79 -47.24 -7.47
CA ARG A 416 -7.51 -46.15 -8.14
C ARG A 416 -8.35 -45.29 -7.20
N ARG A 417 -8.24 -45.47 -5.89
CA ARG A 417 -9.01 -44.66 -4.94
C ARG A 417 -8.56 -43.21 -5.01
N LEU A 418 -9.52 -42.29 -5.02
CA LEU A 418 -9.31 -40.88 -4.77
C LEU A 418 -9.87 -40.58 -3.38
N VAL A 419 -8.99 -40.32 -2.43
CA VAL A 419 -9.37 -40.07 -1.04
C VAL A 419 -9.39 -38.56 -0.82
N TRP A 420 -10.52 -38.04 -0.36
CA TRP A 420 -10.59 -36.66 0.10
C TRP A 420 -10.17 -36.59 1.56
N ASP A 421 -9.20 -35.73 1.87
CA ASP A 421 -8.80 -35.41 3.24
C ASP A 421 -8.90 -33.89 3.45
N PRO A 422 -9.54 -33.43 4.55
CA PRO A 422 -9.78 -32.02 4.78
C PRO A 422 -8.51 -31.19 4.93
N VAL A 423 -7.43 -31.75 5.47
CA VAL A 423 -6.17 -31.02 5.68
C VAL A 423 -5.44 -30.88 4.35
N ILE A 424 -5.41 -31.93 3.54
CA ILE A 424 -4.82 -31.89 2.19
C ILE A 424 -5.59 -30.89 1.30
N GLU A 425 -6.92 -30.92 1.29
CA GLU A 425 -7.74 -29.98 0.50
C GLU A 425 -7.60 -28.54 1.01
N ALA A 426 -7.54 -28.32 2.32
CA ALA A 426 -7.37 -26.98 2.89
C ALA A 426 -5.98 -26.41 2.56
N GLY A 427 -4.92 -27.21 2.69
CA GLY A 427 -3.57 -26.81 2.32
C GLY A 427 -3.49 -26.47 0.83
N ALA A 428 -4.10 -27.29 -0.02
CA ALA A 428 -4.14 -27.01 -1.45
C ALA A 428 -4.94 -25.74 -1.79
N SER A 429 -6.09 -25.54 -1.15
CA SER A 429 -6.93 -24.34 -1.34
C SER A 429 -6.21 -23.07 -0.91
N TRP A 430 -5.38 -23.14 0.13
CA TRP A 430 -4.55 -22.02 0.55
C TRP A 430 -3.62 -21.56 -0.57
N PHE A 431 -2.91 -22.48 -1.24
CA PHE A 431 -2.06 -22.11 -2.38
C PHE A 431 -2.87 -21.48 -3.52
N VAL A 432 -4.02 -22.04 -3.88
CA VAL A 432 -4.91 -21.47 -4.92
C VAL A 432 -5.32 -20.04 -4.57
N ASP A 433 -5.71 -19.79 -3.32
CA ASP A 433 -6.07 -18.46 -2.83
C ASP A 433 -4.87 -17.51 -2.88
N GLN A 434 -3.69 -17.95 -2.44
CA GLN A 434 -2.45 -17.16 -2.51
C GLN A 434 -2.07 -16.81 -3.96
N PHE A 435 -2.23 -17.74 -4.90
CA PHE A 435 -2.06 -17.47 -6.33
C PHE A 435 -3.06 -16.40 -6.84
N ALA A 436 -4.24 -16.28 -6.26
CA ALA A 436 -5.21 -15.25 -6.64
C ALA A 436 -4.87 -13.86 -6.06
N VAL A 437 -4.35 -13.79 -4.83
CA VAL A 437 -4.24 -12.51 -4.09
C VAL A 437 -2.84 -11.92 -4.02
N LEU A 438 -1.78 -12.73 -4.13
CA LEU A 438 -0.41 -12.24 -3.98
C LEU A 438 0.04 -11.37 -5.17
N PRO A 439 0.99 -10.43 -4.97
CA PRO A 439 1.63 -9.74 -6.09
C PRO A 439 2.49 -10.70 -6.93
N GLY A 440 2.83 -10.28 -8.14
CA GLY A 440 3.40 -11.17 -9.16
C GLY A 440 4.72 -11.86 -8.77
N VAL A 441 5.68 -11.14 -8.17
CA VAL A 441 6.96 -11.76 -7.76
C VAL A 441 6.74 -12.77 -6.64
N GLN A 442 5.93 -12.44 -5.63
CA GLN A 442 5.57 -13.31 -4.52
C GLN A 442 4.86 -14.57 -5.05
N ARG A 443 3.98 -14.41 -6.04
CA ARG A 443 3.31 -15.50 -6.73
C ARG A 443 4.31 -16.42 -7.44
N ALA A 444 5.29 -15.86 -8.14
CA ALA A 444 6.33 -16.63 -8.81
C ALA A 444 7.25 -17.35 -7.81
N VAL A 445 7.60 -16.71 -6.70
CA VAL A 445 8.36 -17.32 -5.59
C VAL A 445 7.59 -18.46 -4.94
N LEU A 446 6.28 -18.29 -4.72
CA LEU A 446 5.44 -19.35 -4.18
C LEU A 446 5.43 -20.61 -5.04
N ALA A 447 5.41 -20.44 -6.37
CA ALA A 447 5.57 -21.54 -7.30
C ALA A 447 7.00 -22.11 -7.23
N HIS A 448 7.99 -21.34 -7.69
CA HIS A 448 9.34 -21.84 -7.97
C HIS A 448 10.20 -22.13 -6.75
N LEU A 449 10.00 -21.44 -5.63
CA LEU A 449 10.87 -21.56 -4.46
C LEU A 449 10.20 -22.27 -3.28
N ALA A 450 8.88 -22.52 -3.32
CA ALA A 450 8.22 -23.34 -2.31
C ALA A 450 7.66 -24.65 -2.88
N LEU A 451 6.77 -24.58 -3.89
CA LEU A 451 6.17 -25.79 -4.46
C LEU A 451 7.21 -26.66 -5.19
N GLU A 452 8.01 -26.07 -6.09
CA GLU A 452 9.05 -26.82 -6.80
C GLU A 452 10.17 -27.26 -5.87
N ALA A 453 10.54 -26.43 -4.89
CA ALA A 453 11.55 -26.81 -3.89
C ALA A 453 11.09 -27.98 -3.03
N GLY A 454 9.82 -27.99 -2.61
CA GLY A 454 9.22 -29.11 -1.91
C GLY A 454 9.08 -30.35 -2.79
N SER A 455 8.74 -30.16 -4.06
CA SER A 455 8.62 -31.23 -5.06
C SER A 455 9.98 -31.89 -5.34
N LEU A 456 11.06 -31.11 -5.45
CA LEU A 456 12.43 -31.62 -5.60
C LEU A 456 12.86 -32.50 -4.42
N VAL A 457 12.63 -32.07 -3.18
CA VAL A 457 12.96 -32.87 -1.99
C VAL A 457 12.10 -34.16 -1.95
N LEU A 458 10.82 -34.04 -2.30
CA LEU A 458 9.90 -35.19 -2.38
C LEU A 458 10.30 -36.17 -3.48
N SER A 459 10.72 -35.68 -4.66
CA SER A 459 11.11 -36.50 -5.81
C SER A 459 12.40 -37.26 -5.53
N GLN A 460 13.38 -36.65 -4.87
CA GLN A 460 14.60 -37.32 -4.42
C GLN A 460 14.34 -38.44 -3.41
N ALA A 461 13.37 -38.27 -2.50
CA ALA A 461 12.94 -39.33 -1.60
C ALA A 461 12.12 -40.40 -2.34
N GLY A 462 11.25 -39.97 -3.25
CA GLY A 462 10.40 -40.81 -4.09
C GLY A 462 11.19 -41.72 -5.02
N THR A 463 12.22 -41.23 -5.71
CA THR A 463 13.11 -42.01 -6.58
C THR A 463 13.83 -43.12 -5.83
N ARG A 464 14.16 -42.91 -4.54
CA ARG A 464 14.71 -43.95 -3.68
C ARG A 464 13.66 -44.97 -3.25
N ALA A 465 12.44 -44.51 -2.94
CA ALA A 465 11.33 -45.36 -2.52
C ALA A 465 10.74 -46.18 -3.69
N PHE A 466 10.76 -45.64 -4.89
CA PHE A 466 10.17 -46.16 -6.12
C PHE A 466 11.16 -45.96 -7.28
N PRO A 467 12.21 -46.79 -7.38
CA PRO A 467 13.13 -46.74 -8.50
C PRO A 467 12.39 -46.88 -9.83
N ASP A 468 12.81 -46.10 -10.83
CA ASP A 468 12.25 -46.07 -12.20
C ASP A 468 10.78 -45.59 -12.31
N ASP A 469 10.20 -45.00 -11.26
CA ASP A 469 8.87 -44.41 -11.34
C ASP A 469 8.89 -43.10 -12.15
N PRO A 470 8.12 -43.00 -13.25
CA PRO A 470 8.20 -41.87 -14.16
C PRO A 470 7.74 -40.55 -13.52
N TYR A 471 6.93 -40.58 -12.46
CA TYR A 471 6.53 -39.36 -11.75
C TYR A 471 7.73 -38.75 -11.03
N PHE A 472 8.47 -39.54 -10.24
CA PHE A 472 9.57 -39.03 -9.44
C PHE A 472 10.82 -38.71 -10.26
N THR A 473 11.11 -39.47 -11.33
CA THR A 473 12.23 -39.15 -12.22
C THR A 473 12.03 -37.82 -12.95
N LEU A 474 10.80 -37.50 -13.38
CA LEU A 474 10.50 -36.25 -14.07
C LEU A 474 10.77 -35.01 -13.19
N HIS A 475 10.32 -35.06 -11.94
CA HIS A 475 10.44 -33.96 -10.99
C HIS A 475 11.85 -33.84 -10.35
N ASP A 476 12.72 -34.85 -10.46
CA ASP A 476 14.11 -34.72 -9.97
C ASP A 476 14.95 -33.79 -10.89
N GLU A 477 14.72 -33.85 -12.20
CA GLU A 477 15.42 -33.02 -13.19
C GLU A 477 14.73 -31.68 -13.44
N ALA A 478 13.40 -31.67 -13.62
CA ALA A 478 12.64 -30.48 -13.99
C ALA A 478 12.61 -29.43 -12.85
N ASP A 479 12.42 -29.87 -11.61
CA ASP A 479 12.22 -28.95 -10.49
C ASP A 479 13.49 -28.14 -10.21
N ALA A 480 14.69 -28.74 -10.37
CA ALA A 480 15.95 -28.02 -10.20
C ALA A 480 16.10 -26.84 -11.19
N GLU A 481 15.63 -27.00 -12.43
CA GLU A 481 15.57 -25.91 -13.41
C GLU A 481 14.55 -24.85 -12.98
N HIS A 482 13.38 -25.27 -12.48
CA HIS A 482 12.37 -24.36 -11.98
C HIS A 482 12.81 -23.55 -10.75
N LEU A 483 13.59 -24.11 -9.84
CA LEU A 483 14.18 -23.36 -8.72
C LEU A 483 15.08 -22.24 -9.23
N GLU A 484 15.96 -22.53 -10.20
CA GLU A 484 16.85 -21.52 -10.77
C GLU A 484 16.08 -20.45 -11.56
N MET A 485 14.95 -20.79 -12.20
CA MET A 485 14.04 -19.80 -12.79
C MET A 485 13.55 -18.81 -11.74
N GLY A 486 13.19 -19.29 -10.54
CA GLY A 486 12.82 -18.46 -9.40
C GLY A 486 13.92 -17.48 -8.98
N TYR A 487 15.14 -17.96 -8.77
CA TYR A 487 16.25 -17.09 -8.38
C TYR A 487 16.67 -16.12 -9.48
N ARG A 488 16.66 -16.56 -10.74
CA ARG A 488 16.93 -15.69 -11.90
C ARG A 488 15.91 -14.56 -11.98
N LEU A 489 14.63 -14.85 -11.76
CA LEU A 489 13.58 -13.83 -11.71
C LEU A 489 13.87 -12.81 -10.61
N LEU A 490 14.24 -13.26 -9.40
CA LEU A 490 14.58 -12.36 -8.30
C LEU A 490 15.74 -11.42 -8.65
N ARG A 491 16.79 -11.92 -9.30
CA ARG A 491 17.91 -11.08 -9.77
C ARG A 491 17.52 -10.05 -10.83
N GLN A 492 16.42 -10.28 -11.56
CA GLN A 492 15.97 -9.42 -12.67
C GLN A 492 14.89 -8.40 -12.27
N ARG A 493 14.28 -8.56 -11.09
CA ARG A 493 13.16 -7.76 -10.61
C ARG A 493 13.57 -6.96 -9.37
N SER A 494 12.94 -5.80 -9.16
CA SER A 494 13.19 -4.93 -8.00
C SER A 494 11.92 -4.63 -7.19
N ASP A 495 10.77 -5.16 -7.59
CA ASP A 495 9.45 -4.98 -6.99
C ASP A 495 9.18 -5.96 -5.82
N TRP A 496 10.22 -6.31 -5.07
CA TRP A 496 10.16 -7.23 -3.93
C TRP A 496 11.21 -6.89 -2.86
N THR A 497 11.06 -7.43 -1.65
CA THR A 497 12.12 -7.41 -0.61
C THR A 497 12.32 -8.79 -0.01
N ALA A 498 13.52 -9.01 0.54
CA ALA A 498 13.85 -10.26 1.21
C ALA A 498 12.88 -10.60 2.33
N ASP A 499 12.45 -9.62 3.13
CA ASP A 499 11.54 -9.87 4.27
C ASP A 499 10.14 -10.30 3.82
N ASP A 500 9.59 -9.69 2.75
CA ASP A 500 8.30 -10.11 2.21
C ASP A 500 8.36 -11.52 1.65
N LEU A 501 9.40 -11.82 0.88
CA LEU A 501 9.56 -13.13 0.25
C LEU A 501 9.82 -14.21 1.30
N ILE A 502 10.63 -13.93 2.31
CA ILE A 502 10.83 -14.83 3.46
C ILE A 502 9.50 -15.06 4.18
N THR A 503 8.67 -14.03 4.37
CA THR A 503 7.36 -14.20 5.02
C THR A 503 6.41 -15.09 4.20
N VAL A 504 6.42 -14.95 2.87
CA VAL A 504 5.62 -15.80 1.97
C VAL A 504 6.15 -17.24 2.00
N LEU A 505 7.46 -17.42 1.91
CA LEU A 505 8.11 -18.73 1.97
C LEU A 505 7.87 -19.43 3.31
N ASP A 506 8.00 -18.72 4.43
CA ASP A 506 7.76 -19.26 5.78
C ASP A 506 6.36 -19.87 5.90
N ARG A 507 5.33 -19.13 5.45
CA ARG A 507 3.95 -19.60 5.45
C ARG A 507 3.74 -20.76 4.49
N ALA A 508 4.34 -20.71 3.31
CA ALA A 508 4.23 -21.77 2.31
C ALA A 508 4.83 -23.09 2.83
N TRP A 509 6.02 -23.04 3.43
CA TRP A 509 6.68 -24.21 4.02
C TRP A 509 5.88 -24.79 5.19
N GLN A 510 5.29 -23.96 6.06
CA GLN A 510 4.39 -24.45 7.11
C GLN A 510 3.18 -25.21 6.55
N VAL A 511 2.60 -24.73 5.44
CA VAL A 511 1.47 -25.43 4.78
C VAL A 511 1.94 -26.72 4.12
N ILE A 512 3.10 -26.73 3.46
CA ILE A 512 3.70 -27.93 2.88
C ILE A 512 3.95 -28.98 3.97
N ASP A 513 4.55 -28.59 5.10
CA ASP A 513 4.80 -29.49 6.24
C ASP A 513 3.51 -30.10 6.78
N VAL A 514 2.46 -29.28 6.96
CA VAL A 514 1.15 -29.75 7.44
C VAL A 514 0.54 -30.77 6.49
N VAL A 515 0.59 -30.51 5.18
CA VAL A 515 0.05 -31.43 4.17
C VAL A 515 0.88 -32.71 4.11
N SER A 516 2.20 -32.60 4.09
CA SER A 516 3.10 -33.74 3.99
C SER A 516 3.00 -34.65 5.21
N ASN A 517 3.01 -34.09 6.43
CA ASN A 517 2.79 -34.87 7.65
C ASN A 517 1.42 -35.54 7.64
N ARG A 518 0.38 -34.87 7.13
CA ARG A 518 -0.94 -35.50 7.00
C ARG A 518 -0.95 -36.68 6.02
N ILE A 519 -0.27 -36.55 4.89
CA ILE A 519 -0.12 -37.64 3.91
C ILE A 519 0.55 -38.85 4.57
N ALA A 520 1.62 -38.62 5.34
CA ALA A 520 2.33 -39.67 6.07
C ALA A 520 1.44 -40.34 7.13
N GLU A 521 0.75 -39.54 7.96
CA GLU A 521 -0.18 -40.03 8.98
C GLU A 521 -1.28 -40.91 8.35
N CYS A 522 -1.86 -40.48 7.24
CA CYS A 522 -2.91 -41.23 6.57
C CYS A 522 -2.39 -42.55 5.96
N ALA A 523 -1.20 -42.54 5.38
CA ALA A 523 -0.56 -43.74 4.85
C ALA A 523 -0.27 -44.77 5.95
N LEU A 524 0.28 -44.33 7.08
CA LEU A 524 0.56 -45.19 8.25
C LEU A 524 -0.74 -45.77 8.84
N ARG A 525 -1.77 -44.93 9.00
CA ARG A 525 -3.07 -45.34 9.52
C ARG A 525 -3.73 -46.41 8.66
N ASP A 526 -3.69 -46.24 7.34
CA ASP A 526 -4.35 -47.15 6.40
C ASP A 526 -3.68 -48.53 6.35
N THR A 527 -2.38 -48.62 6.61
CA THR A 527 -1.63 -49.88 6.62
C THR A 527 -1.46 -50.50 8.02
N GLY A 528 -1.94 -49.82 9.06
CA GLY A 528 -1.82 -50.28 10.45
C GLY A 528 -0.39 -50.20 11.00
N ALA A 529 0.47 -49.38 10.38
CA ALA A 529 1.82 -49.12 10.87
C ALA A 529 1.76 -48.11 12.03
N VAL A 530 2.32 -48.47 13.19
CA VAL A 530 2.40 -47.58 14.36
C VAL A 530 3.63 -46.70 14.23
N THR A 531 3.50 -45.39 14.45
CA THR A 531 4.61 -44.45 14.59
C THR A 531 5.48 -44.90 15.76
N VAL A 532 6.71 -45.34 15.51
CA VAL A 532 7.70 -45.67 16.55
C VAL A 532 8.43 -44.42 17.00
#